data_AF-A0AA36DXC2-F1
#
_entry.id   AF-A0AA36DXC2-F1
#
_cell.length_a   1.000
_cell.length_b   1.000
_cell.length_c   1.000
_cell.angle_alpha   90.00
_cell.angle_beta   90.00
_cell.angle_gamma   90.00
#
_symmetry.space_group_name_H-M   'P 1'
#
loop_
_entity.id
_entity.type
_entity.pdbx_description
1 polymer ?
#
loop_
_entity_poly.entity_id
_entity_poly.type
_entity_poly.pdbx_seq_one_letter_code
_entity_poly.pdbx_strand_id
1 'polypeptide(L)'
;MGGVIFNTWLGQMRFFDGVYCSFISIATIGYGDFVPVPDSWFHTVSIMTFLPAGAIILTTLIDTFSYYLNYVHYIGRGATSLIFSQLNSVLLQCKK
;
A
#
# COMPACT_ATOMS: atom_id res chain seq x y z
N MET A 1 -1.87 -11.86 -14.00
CA MET A 1 -1.00 -13.04 -13.93
C MET A 1 -1.27 -13.89 -12.68
N GLY A 2 -1.33 -13.34 -11.47
CA GLY A 2 -1.65 -14.12 -10.25
C GLY A 2 -3.00 -14.85 -10.28
N GLY A 3 -4.07 -14.20 -10.73
CA GLY A 3 -5.41 -14.83 -10.76
C GLY A 3 -5.54 -16.04 -11.70
N VAL A 4 -4.80 -16.08 -12.81
CA VAL A 4 -4.85 -17.22 -13.76
C VAL A 4 -4.19 -18.46 -13.13
N ILE A 5 -3.13 -18.25 -12.34
CA ILE A 5 -2.43 -19.32 -11.61
C ILE A 5 -3.35 -19.89 -10.52
N PHE A 6 -4.11 -19.05 -9.81
CA PHE A 6 -5.07 -19.50 -8.80
C PHE A 6 -6.28 -20.22 -9.41
N ASN A 7 -6.77 -19.83 -10.59
CA ASN A 7 -7.90 -20.50 -11.26
C ASN A 7 -7.54 -21.93 -11.73
N THR A 8 -6.32 -22.13 -12.25
CA THR A 8 -5.91 -23.43 -12.79
C THR A 8 -5.34 -24.37 -11.73
N TRP A 9 -4.75 -23.85 -10.64
CA TRP A 9 -4.08 -24.68 -9.62
C TRP A 9 -4.86 -24.83 -8.31
N LEU A 10 -5.72 -23.90 -7.89
CA LEU A 10 -6.38 -23.96 -6.57
C LEU A 10 -7.82 -24.51 -6.56
N GLY A 11 -8.29 -25.05 -7.68
CA GLY A 11 -9.26 -26.17 -7.78
C GLY A 11 -10.66 -26.12 -7.12
N GLN A 12 -10.94 -25.26 -6.14
CA GLN A 12 -12.17 -25.38 -5.33
C GLN A 12 -12.86 -24.07 -4.92
N MET A 13 -12.25 -22.89 -5.12
CA MET A 13 -12.86 -21.61 -4.74
C MET A 13 -13.11 -20.72 -5.97
N ARG A 14 -14.16 -19.89 -5.92
CA ARG A 14 -14.44 -18.91 -6.99
C ARG A 14 -13.21 -18.03 -7.15
N PHE A 15 -12.83 -17.72 -8.39
CA PHE A 15 -11.67 -16.86 -8.71
C PHE A 15 -11.60 -15.59 -7.84
N PHE A 16 -12.75 -14.96 -7.59
CA PHE A 16 -12.85 -13.77 -6.75
C PHE A 16 -12.50 -14.01 -5.28
N ASP A 17 -12.81 -15.17 -4.72
CA ASP A 17 -12.52 -15.51 -3.31
C ASP A 17 -11.00 -15.71 -3.10
N GLY A 18 -10.33 -16.32 -4.08
CA GLY A 18 -8.87 -16.47 -4.06
C GLY A 18 -8.13 -15.14 -4.19
N VAL A 19 -8.60 -14.25 -5.08
CA VAL A 19 -8.06 -12.89 -5.20
C VAL A 19 -8.29 -12.10 -3.92
N TYR A 20 -9.49 -12.17 -3.34
CA TYR A 20 -9.86 -11.52 -2.08
C TYR A 20 -8.95 -11.97 -0.93
N CYS A 21 -8.81 -13.28 -0.72
CA CYS A 21 -7.92 -13.86 0.29
C CYS A 21 -6.46 -13.38 0.12
N SER A 22 -5.94 -13.43 -1.11
CA SER A 22 -4.55 -13.02 -1.40
C SER A 22 -4.32 -11.53 -1.16
N PHE A 23 -5.26 -10.67 -1.57
CA PHE A 23 -5.17 -9.22 -1.38
C PHE A 23 -5.21 -8.84 0.10
N ILE A 24 -6.13 -9.41 0.88
CA ILE A 24 -6.28 -9.17 2.31
C ILE A 24 -5.07 -9.64 3.10
N SER A 25 -4.46 -10.74 2.67
CA SER A 25 -3.23 -11.26 3.27
C SER A 25 -2.02 -10.36 2.96
N ILE A 26 -1.89 -9.90 1.71
CA ILE A 26 -0.83 -8.96 1.31
C ILE A 26 -1.00 -7.60 2.01
N ALA A 27 -2.23 -7.12 2.14
CA ALA A 27 -2.58 -5.92 2.89
C ALA A 27 -2.45 -6.11 4.41
N THR A 28 -2.09 -7.31 4.88
CA THR A 28 -1.95 -7.67 6.31
C THR A 28 -3.20 -7.47 7.16
N ILE A 29 -4.38 -7.43 6.53
CA ILE A 29 -5.67 -7.33 7.23
C ILE A 29 -6.00 -8.68 7.89
N GLY A 30 -5.84 -9.78 7.14
CA GLY A 30 -5.85 -11.14 7.68
C GLY A 30 -7.14 -11.59 8.38
N TYR A 31 -8.33 -11.33 7.79
CA TYR A 31 -9.61 -11.76 8.40
C TYR A 31 -9.72 -13.27 8.67
N GLY A 32 -9.04 -14.11 7.88
CA GLY A 32 -9.02 -15.56 8.07
C GLY A 32 -10.35 -16.26 7.77
N ASP A 33 -11.27 -15.58 7.10
CA ASP A 33 -12.58 -16.08 6.67
C ASP A 33 -12.47 -17.08 5.51
N PHE A 34 -11.57 -16.81 4.57
CA PHE A 34 -11.24 -17.70 3.47
C PHE A 34 -9.76 -18.09 3.55
N VAL A 35 -9.50 -19.34 3.93
CA VAL A 35 -8.13 -19.90 3.99
C VAL A 35 -8.06 -21.08 3.02
N PRO A 36 -7.16 -21.05 2.01
CA PRO A 36 -6.97 -22.18 1.13
C PRO A 36 -6.38 -23.34 1.94
N VAL A 37 -7.06 -24.48 1.98
CA VAL A 37 -6.54 -25.73 2.57
C VAL A 37 -5.71 -26.42 1.50
N PRO A 38 -4.38 -26.54 1.66
CA PRO A 38 -3.55 -27.19 0.66
C PRO A 38 -3.63 -28.71 0.81
N ASP A 39 -4.09 -29.39 -0.23
CA ASP A 39 -4.09 -30.87 -0.29
C ASP A 39 -2.70 -31.45 -0.59
N SER A 40 -1.75 -30.62 -1.06
CA SER A 40 -0.42 -31.04 -1.50
C SER A 40 0.65 -30.01 -1.17
N TRP A 41 1.86 -30.50 -0.87
CA TRP A 41 3.03 -29.71 -0.46
C TRP A 41 3.38 -28.59 -1.44
N PHE A 42 3.20 -28.83 -2.74
CA PHE A 42 3.48 -27.83 -3.78
C PHE A 42 2.57 -26.59 -3.69
N HIS A 43 1.32 -26.76 -3.23
CA HIS A 43 0.39 -25.66 -3.05
C HIS A 43 0.79 -24.79 -1.86
N THR A 44 1.24 -25.40 -0.77
CA THR A 44 1.73 -24.67 0.41
C THR A 44 2.93 -23.81 0.09
N VAL A 45 3.92 -24.36 -0.64
CA VAL A 45 5.16 -23.64 -1.00
C VAL A 45 4.87 -22.46 -1.93
N SER A 46 3.96 -22.62 -2.90
CA SER A 46 3.61 -21.55 -3.83
C SER A 46 2.91 -20.38 -3.13
N ILE A 47 1.97 -20.66 -2.23
CA ILE A 47 1.28 -19.66 -1.41
C ILE A 47 2.31 -18.93 -0.52
N MET A 48 3.15 -19.68 0.21
CA MET A 48 4.21 -19.11 1.06
C MET A 48 5.20 -18.22 0.31
N THR A 49 5.45 -18.46 -0.97
CA THR A 49 6.36 -17.62 -1.78
C THR A 49 5.63 -16.40 -2.36
N PHE A 50 4.36 -16.54 -2.72
CA PHE A 50 3.55 -15.47 -3.31
C PHE A 50 3.20 -14.37 -2.31
N LEU A 51 2.83 -14.71 -1.07
CA LEU A 51 2.52 -13.74 -0.01
C LEU A 51 3.65 -12.72 0.24
N PRO A 52 4.91 -13.12 0.52
CA PRO A 52 5.98 -12.18 0.78
C PRO A 52 6.37 -11.37 -0.47
N ALA A 53 6.29 -11.96 -1.67
CA ALA A 53 6.51 -11.22 -2.91
C ALA A 53 5.49 -10.08 -3.07
N GLY A 54 4.22 -10.33 -2.79
CA GLY A 54 3.17 -9.31 -2.77
C GLY A 54 3.41 -8.25 -1.67
N ALA A 55 3.84 -8.66 -0.49
CA ALA A 55 4.15 -7.75 0.61
C ALA A 55 5.31 -6.79 0.27
N ILE A 56 6.39 -7.27 -0.38
CA ILE A 56 7.50 -6.43 -0.84
C ILE A 56 7.03 -5.37 -1.86
N ILE A 57 6.13 -5.76 -2.75
CA ILE A 57 5.56 -4.82 -3.73
C ILE A 57 4.69 -3.76 -3.02
N LEU A 58 3.91 -4.16 -2.02
CA LEU A 58 3.09 -3.21 -1.25
C LEU A 58 3.95 -2.24 -0.43
N THR A 59 5.02 -2.72 0.22
CA THR A 59 5.90 -1.85 1.02
C THR A 59 6.65 -0.84 0.17
N THR A 60 7.14 -1.25 -1.01
CA THR A 60 7.81 -0.33 -1.96
C THR A 60 6.83 0.71 -2.53
N LEU A 61 5.57 0.34 -2.74
CA LEU A 61 4.51 1.29 -3.13
C LEU A 61 4.23 2.31 -2.02
N ILE A 62 4.12 1.86 -0.77
CA ILE A 62 3.91 2.74 0.40
C ILE A 62 5.07 3.72 0.54
N ASP A 63 6.31 3.26 0.36
CA ASP A 63 7.51 4.12 0.45
C ASP A 63 7.49 5.22 -0.63
N THR A 64 7.16 4.86 -1.86
CA THR A 64 7.01 5.81 -2.98
C THR A 64 5.92 6.85 -2.69
N PHE A 65 4.79 6.41 -2.15
CA PHE A 65 3.70 7.30 -1.76
C PHE A 65 4.12 8.25 -0.64
N SER A 66 4.84 7.74 0.35
CA SER A 66 5.39 8.52 1.47
C SER A 66 6.36 9.59 0.97
N TYR A 67 7.21 9.26 -0.02
CA TYR A 67 8.09 10.22 -0.68
C TYR A 67 7.31 11.35 -1.37
N TYR A 68 6.24 11.00 -2.10
CA TYR A 68 5.39 11.99 -2.75
C TYR A 68 4.69 12.91 -1.74
N LEU A 69 4.18 12.37 -0.63
CA LEU A 69 3.58 13.17 0.44
C LEU A 69 4.58 14.12 1.08
N ASN A 70 5.82 13.68 1.32
CA ASN A 70 6.87 14.54 1.85
C ASN A 70 7.25 15.66 0.87
N TYR A 71 7.23 15.37 -0.44
CA TYR A 71 7.45 16.38 -1.48
C TYR A 71 6.35 17.45 -1.46
N VAL A 72 5.08 17.04 -1.39
CA VAL A 72 3.94 17.98 -1.26
C VAL A 72 4.04 18.77 0.03
N HIS A 73 4.40 18.13 1.15
CA HIS A 73 4.57 18.80 2.43
C HIS A 73 5.73 19.82 2.41
N TYR A 74 6.83 19.51 1.71
CA TYR A 74 7.95 20.43 1.53
C TYR A 74 7.54 21.69 0.77
N ILE A 75 6.75 21.55 -0.29
CA ILE A 75 6.16 22.69 -1.04
C ILE A 75 5.23 23.50 -0.12
N GLY A 76 4.40 22.83 0.68
CA GLY A 76 3.49 23.48 1.64
C GLY A 76 4.21 24.33 2.69
N ARG A 77 5.40 23.91 3.15
CA ARG A 77 6.22 24.71 4.08
C ARG A 77 6.80 25.96 3.43
N GLY A 78 7.13 25.92 2.13
CA GLY A 78 7.61 27.09 1.38
C GLY A 78 6.55 28.19 1.21
N ALA A 79 5.30 27.82 0.97
CA ALA A 79 4.20 28.79 0.90
C ALA A 79 3.94 29.47 2.26
N THR A 80 4.04 28.71 3.35
CA THR A 80 3.82 29.20 4.71
C THR A 80 4.87 30.24 5.12
N SER A 81 6.15 30.05 4.76
CA SER A 81 7.22 30.99 5.12
C SER A 81 7.14 32.32 4.35
N LEU A 82 6.70 32.30 3.08
CA LEU A 82 6.50 33.51 2.28
C LEU A 82 5.33 34.35 2.81
N ILE A 83 4.23 33.72 3.20
CA ILE A 83 3.08 34.39 3.84
C ILE A 83 3.53 35.04 5.16
N PHE A 84 4.30 34.33 5.99
CA PHE A 84 4.78 34.88 7.26
C PHE A 84 5.75 36.07 7.06
N SER A 85 6.63 36.00 6.05
CA SER A 85 7.54 37.09 5.69
C SER A 85 6.80 38.34 5.22
N GLN A 86 5.76 38.17 4.37
CA GLN A 86 4.90 39.26 3.92
C GLN A 86 4.05 39.85 5.07
N LEU A 87 3.58 39.01 6.00
CA LEU A 87 2.82 39.51 7.16
C LEU A 87 3.70 40.34 8.09
N ASN A 88 4.96 39.93 8.31
CA ASN A 88 5.89 40.62 9.18
C ASN A 88 6.32 41.99 8.59
N SER A 89 6.52 42.09 7.28
CA SER A 89 6.81 43.37 6.63
C SER A 89 5.61 44.34 6.68
N VAL A 90 4.38 43.85 6.53
CA VAL A 90 3.15 44.67 6.68
C VAL A 90 2.94 45.10 8.14
N LEU A 91 3.15 44.21 9.12
CA LEU A 91 3.02 44.56 10.54
C LEU A 91 4.03 45.63 10.97
N LEU A 92 5.25 45.62 10.44
CA LEU A 92 6.25 46.67 10.68
C LEU A 92 5.86 48.02 10.08
N GLN A 93 5.10 48.05 8.98
CA GLN A 93 4.56 49.29 8.43
C GLN A 93 3.39 49.84 9.26
N CYS A 94 2.59 48.99 9.91
CA CYS A 94 1.51 49.43 10.80
C CYS A 94 1.99 49.91 12.19
N LYS A 95 3.25 49.66 12.56
CA LYS A 95 3.81 50.06 13.87
C LYS A 95 4.57 51.40 13.85
N LYS A 96 4.55 52.12 12.73
CA LYS A 96 5.18 53.43 12.53
C LYS A 96 4.12 54.50 12.38
#